data_AF-A0A524DBU7-F1
#
_entry.id   AF-A0A524DBU7-F1
#
_cell.length_a   1.000
_cell.length_b   1.000
_cell.length_c   1.000
_cell.angle_alpha   90.00
_cell.angle_beta   90.00
_cell.angle_gamma   90.00
#
_symmetry.space_group_name_H-M   'P 1'
#
loop_
_entity.id
_entity.type
_entity.pdbx_description
1 polymer ?
#
loop_
_entity_poly.entity_id
_entity_poly.type
_entity_poly.pdbx_seq_one_letter_code
_entity_poly.pdbx_strand_id
1 'polypeptide(L)'
;MSDLKQKIINKFKDVSILKQVLFWSLITLNLLILYFIGYYYSAFQSIIALILMIILLSIVLMFNYVFIYFYSGDNDVKIKQKGFIWIYYALNHLFAFIIGLSIPQMQSIYRDNYALLMIPLLIILNYIILRRFNFYLYSSNKEKPQEEEKSQLEEKTKKKGRPVIEFEGKKYTFSINSLIILAIGAPLVTFLVYFLFDWEINYWLHEIVVKQTVYAMNLLFNMGMTSTYTPSQHYPWAFIVPGRGTIGFETFCTGVQAICVFCGIILLAPHSKDKFTNRDIIWRKTKSLIISSVIFYLVNILRMVIQLYLYYIGYAWNDIHYSISAASSFIAAIIVLLMHKYIPEFIISLIWTYTLIKRKIKGKPNKKEK
;
A
#
# COMPACT_ATOMS: atom_id res chain seq x y z
N MET A 1 -4.69 -28.90 38.42
CA MET A 1 -5.58 -28.96 37.23
C MET A 1 -5.53 -27.68 36.38
N SER A 2 -5.38 -26.48 36.97
CA SER A 2 -5.17 -25.21 36.23
C SER A 2 -3.85 -25.19 35.44
N ASP A 3 -2.76 -25.72 36.01
CA ASP A 3 -1.42 -25.65 35.43
C ASP A 3 -1.23 -26.53 34.18
N LEU A 4 -1.88 -27.70 34.15
CA LEU A 4 -1.92 -28.58 32.98
C LEU A 4 -2.72 -27.94 31.83
N LYS A 5 -3.83 -27.27 32.16
CA LYS A 5 -4.66 -26.53 31.19
C LYS A 5 -3.89 -25.35 30.59
N GLN A 6 -3.13 -24.63 31.42
CA GLN A 6 -2.25 -23.54 30.98
C GLN A 6 -1.12 -24.05 30.07
N LYS A 7 -0.46 -25.15 30.42
CA LYS A 7 0.58 -25.80 29.59
C LYS A 7 0.04 -26.30 28.26
N ILE A 8 -1.16 -26.89 28.25
CA ILE A 8 -1.82 -27.35 27.02
C ILE A 8 -2.18 -26.15 26.12
N ILE A 9 -2.77 -25.09 26.67
CA ILE A 9 -3.11 -23.87 25.92
C ILE A 9 -1.86 -23.21 25.32
N ASN A 10 -0.77 -23.13 26.09
CA ASN A 10 0.50 -22.59 25.59
C ASN A 10 1.06 -23.47 24.46
N LYS A 11 1.07 -24.80 24.62
CA LYS A 11 1.52 -25.74 23.58
C LYS A 11 0.70 -25.64 22.28
N PHE A 12 -0.62 -25.48 22.37
CA PHE A 12 -1.49 -25.27 21.19
C PHE A 12 -1.24 -23.92 20.52
N LYS A 13 -0.97 -22.87 21.30
CA LYS A 13 -0.64 -21.54 20.78
C LYS A 13 0.71 -21.53 20.05
N ASP A 14 1.69 -22.25 20.58
CA ASP A 14 3.03 -22.37 20.00
C ASP A 14 3.00 -23.13 18.66
N VAL A 15 2.21 -24.22 18.58
CA VAL A 15 1.99 -24.96 17.32
C VAL A 15 1.30 -24.07 16.27
N SER A 16 0.40 -23.16 16.68
CA SER A 16 -0.26 -22.22 15.78
C SER A 16 0.70 -21.16 15.22
N ILE A 17 1.64 -20.66 16.04
CA ILE A 17 2.64 -19.66 15.61
C ILE A 17 3.65 -20.30 14.66
N LEU A 18 4.14 -21.50 14.98
CA LEU A 18 5.10 -22.21 14.11
C LEU A 18 4.50 -22.46 12.72
N LYS A 19 3.24 -22.91 12.65
CA LYS A 19 2.53 -23.10 11.38
C LYS A 19 2.42 -21.81 10.57
N GLN A 20 2.16 -20.67 11.22
CA GLN A 20 2.11 -19.35 10.58
C GLN A 20 3.47 -18.94 10.00
N VAL A 21 4.53 -19.07 10.80
CA VAL A 21 5.90 -18.72 10.39
C VAL A 21 6.35 -19.59 9.23
N LEU A 22 6.10 -20.91 9.29
CA LEU A 22 6.44 -21.85 8.23
C LEU A 22 5.72 -21.49 6.92
N PHE A 23 4.40 -21.26 6.98
CA PHE A 23 3.62 -20.89 5.81
C PHE A 23 4.09 -19.57 5.19
N TRP A 24 4.32 -18.54 6.03
CA TRP A 24 4.85 -17.26 5.56
C TRP A 24 6.24 -17.41 4.92
N SER A 25 7.10 -18.25 5.49
CA SER A 25 8.44 -18.52 4.96
C SER A 25 8.39 -19.22 3.61
N LEU A 26 7.54 -20.24 3.44
CA LEU A 26 7.34 -20.95 2.17
C LEU A 26 6.82 -20.04 1.06
N ILE A 27 5.81 -19.21 1.37
CA ILE A 27 5.26 -18.23 0.43
C ILE A 27 6.30 -17.16 0.07
N THR A 28 7.14 -16.76 1.02
CA THR A 28 8.24 -15.81 0.79
C THR A 28 9.35 -16.44 -0.05
N LEU A 29 9.66 -17.71 0.15
CA LEU A 29 10.61 -18.45 -0.68
C LEU A 29 10.12 -18.51 -2.14
N ASN A 30 8.83 -18.82 -2.37
CA ASN A 30 8.23 -18.75 -3.70
C ASN A 30 8.37 -17.37 -4.35
N LEU A 31 8.27 -16.30 -3.55
CA LEU A 31 8.46 -14.93 -4.03
C LEU A 31 9.87 -14.68 -4.54
N LEU A 32 10.87 -15.11 -3.76
CA LEU A 32 12.27 -14.96 -4.13
C LEU A 32 12.61 -15.82 -5.35
N ILE A 33 12.09 -17.05 -5.42
CA ILE A 33 12.25 -17.93 -6.59
C ILE A 33 11.73 -17.23 -7.84
N LEU A 34 10.53 -16.65 -7.80
CA LEU A 34 9.96 -15.92 -8.94
C LEU A 34 10.74 -14.68 -9.35
N TYR A 35 11.27 -13.93 -8.39
CA TYR A 35 12.19 -12.84 -8.65
C TYR A 35 13.42 -13.33 -9.44
N PHE A 36 14.09 -14.39 -8.98
CA PHE A 36 15.26 -14.93 -9.66
C PHE A 36 14.92 -15.51 -11.03
N ILE A 37 13.77 -16.15 -11.20
CA ILE A 37 13.30 -16.63 -12.51
C ILE A 37 13.19 -15.46 -13.51
N GLY A 38 12.56 -14.36 -13.10
CA GLY A 38 12.47 -13.16 -13.94
C GLY A 38 13.84 -12.58 -14.29
N TYR A 39 14.71 -12.48 -13.29
CA TYR A 39 16.08 -11.96 -13.46
C TYR A 39 16.92 -12.79 -14.44
N TYR A 40 17.00 -14.11 -14.23
CA TYR A 40 17.78 -14.97 -15.11
C TYR A 40 17.19 -15.06 -16.51
N TYR A 41 15.85 -15.10 -16.65
CA TYR A 41 15.23 -15.12 -17.98
C TYR A 41 15.64 -13.90 -18.83
N SER A 42 15.59 -12.71 -18.25
CA SER A 42 15.96 -11.49 -18.97
C SER A 42 17.45 -11.46 -19.40
N ALA A 43 18.31 -12.25 -18.77
CA ALA A 43 19.73 -12.33 -19.11
C ALA A 43 20.01 -13.25 -20.31
N PHE A 44 19.22 -14.30 -20.53
CA PHE A 44 19.50 -15.31 -21.57
C PHE A 44 18.72 -15.11 -22.87
N GLN A 45 17.58 -14.41 -22.85
CA GLN A 45 16.76 -14.00 -24.02
C GLN A 45 16.54 -15.06 -25.12
N SER A 46 16.55 -16.35 -24.80
CA SER A 46 16.31 -17.43 -25.77
C SER A 46 14.83 -17.86 -25.79
N ILE A 47 14.36 -18.37 -26.93
CA ILE A 47 13.00 -18.90 -27.07
C ILE A 47 12.76 -20.06 -26.10
N ILE A 48 13.75 -20.93 -25.92
CA ILE A 48 13.70 -22.04 -24.96
C ILE A 48 13.54 -21.51 -23.54
N ALA A 49 14.29 -20.47 -23.17
CA ALA A 49 14.16 -19.83 -21.86
C ALA A 49 12.76 -19.21 -21.65
N LEU A 50 12.12 -18.67 -22.70
CA LEU A 50 10.76 -18.11 -22.62
C LEU A 50 9.75 -19.21 -22.30
N ILE A 51 9.81 -20.34 -23.00
CA ILE A 51 8.89 -21.47 -22.78
C ILE A 51 9.08 -22.03 -21.36
N LEU A 52 10.33 -22.26 -20.95
CA LEU A 52 10.65 -22.74 -19.59
C LEU A 52 10.17 -21.75 -18.52
N MET A 53 10.31 -20.45 -18.75
CA MET A 53 9.87 -19.41 -17.82
C MET A 53 8.36 -19.39 -17.66
N ILE A 54 7.57 -19.52 -18.74
CA ILE A 54 6.10 -19.59 -18.66
C ILE A 54 5.65 -20.82 -17.86
N ILE A 55 6.27 -21.98 -18.12
CA ILE A 55 5.98 -23.22 -17.40
C ILE A 55 6.32 -23.06 -15.91
N LEU A 56 7.52 -22.56 -15.60
CA LEU A 56 8.00 -22.42 -14.23
C LEU A 56 7.18 -21.39 -13.43
N LEU A 57 6.84 -20.25 -14.04
CA LEU A 57 5.94 -19.25 -13.46
C LEU A 57 4.59 -19.88 -13.10
N SER A 58 4.00 -20.67 -14.02
CA SER A 58 2.71 -21.33 -13.80
C SER A 58 2.78 -22.33 -12.64
N ILE A 59 3.84 -23.15 -12.59
CA ILE A 59 4.08 -24.13 -11.53
C ILE A 59 4.24 -23.44 -10.16
N VAL A 60 5.06 -22.39 -10.07
CA VAL A 60 5.28 -21.69 -8.80
C VAL A 60 4.01 -20.99 -8.31
N LEU A 61 3.20 -20.43 -9.22
CA LEU A 61 1.90 -19.85 -8.86
C LEU A 61 0.87 -20.91 -8.41
N MET A 62 0.92 -22.13 -8.95
CA MET A 62 0.11 -23.25 -8.47
C MET A 62 0.50 -23.67 -7.05
N PHE A 63 1.78 -23.66 -6.69
CA PHE A 63 2.22 -24.01 -5.34
C PHE A 63 1.59 -23.10 -4.27
N ASN A 64 1.29 -21.83 -4.58
CA ASN A 64 0.57 -20.96 -3.65
C ASN A 64 -0.79 -21.53 -3.26
N TYR A 65 -1.54 -22.07 -4.23
CA TYR A 65 -2.84 -22.68 -3.97
C TYR A 65 -2.71 -23.92 -3.08
N VAL A 66 -1.71 -24.76 -3.38
CA VAL A 66 -1.37 -25.95 -2.60
C VAL A 66 -1.03 -25.57 -1.14
N PHE A 67 -0.19 -24.56 -0.94
CA PHE A 67 0.15 -24.08 0.40
C PHE A 67 -1.07 -23.55 1.16
N ILE A 68 -1.96 -22.79 0.51
CA ILE A 68 -3.20 -22.30 1.12
C ILE A 68 -4.08 -23.47 1.55
N TYR A 69 -4.21 -24.50 0.71
CA TYR A 69 -4.99 -25.69 1.02
C TYR A 69 -4.45 -26.40 2.27
N PHE A 70 -3.16 -26.74 2.28
CA PHE A 70 -2.51 -27.38 3.44
C PHE A 70 -2.55 -26.51 4.70
N TYR A 71 -2.38 -25.20 4.57
CA TYR A 71 -2.47 -24.30 5.71
C TYR A 71 -3.87 -24.26 6.29
N SER A 72 -4.91 -24.24 5.45
CA SER A 72 -6.30 -24.29 5.92
C SER A 72 -6.64 -25.62 6.61
N GLY A 73 -6.05 -26.74 6.17
CA GLY A 73 -6.42 -28.07 6.66
C GLY A 73 -7.94 -28.30 6.58
N ASP A 74 -8.50 -28.90 7.62
CA ASP A 74 -9.93 -29.21 7.73
C ASP A 74 -10.81 -28.03 8.13
N ASN A 75 -10.26 -26.81 8.24
CA ASN A 75 -11.07 -25.64 8.58
C ASN A 75 -12.03 -25.29 7.42
N ASP A 76 -13.29 -24.99 7.77
CA ASP A 76 -14.40 -24.74 6.84
C ASP A 76 -14.36 -23.34 6.19
N VAL A 77 -13.19 -22.91 5.71
CA VAL A 77 -13.05 -21.66 4.97
C VAL A 77 -13.67 -21.82 3.59
N LYS A 78 -14.66 -20.96 3.29
CA LYS A 78 -15.34 -20.93 1.99
C LYS A 78 -14.34 -20.88 0.83
N ILE A 79 -14.58 -21.67 -0.22
CA ILE A 79 -13.74 -21.73 -1.43
C ILE A 79 -13.47 -20.34 -2.02
N LYS A 80 -14.50 -19.47 -2.06
CA LYS A 80 -14.35 -18.08 -2.53
C LYS A 80 -13.26 -17.32 -1.78
N GLN A 81 -13.16 -17.49 -0.45
CA GLN A 81 -12.16 -16.82 0.37
C GLN A 81 -10.75 -17.38 0.12
N LYS A 82 -10.60 -18.70 -0.02
CA LYS A 82 -9.33 -19.33 -0.41
C LYS A 82 -8.86 -18.82 -1.78
N GLY A 83 -9.77 -18.73 -2.75
CA GLY A 83 -9.50 -18.17 -4.08
C GLY A 83 -9.03 -16.71 -4.03
N PHE A 84 -9.67 -15.85 -3.23
CA PHE A 84 -9.22 -14.46 -3.07
C PHE A 84 -7.82 -14.36 -2.46
N ILE A 85 -7.51 -15.17 -1.44
CA ILE A 85 -6.17 -15.20 -0.83
C ILE A 85 -5.13 -15.67 -1.85
N TRP A 86 -5.46 -16.70 -2.65
CA TRP A 86 -4.60 -17.17 -3.73
C TRP A 86 -4.31 -16.08 -4.76
N ILE A 87 -5.34 -15.35 -5.22
CA ILE A 87 -5.17 -14.23 -6.16
C ILE A 87 -4.25 -13.16 -5.57
N TYR A 88 -4.39 -12.82 -4.29
CA TYR A 88 -3.51 -11.80 -3.68
C TYR A 88 -2.05 -12.24 -3.63
N TYR A 89 -1.77 -13.50 -3.28
CA TYR A 89 -0.41 -14.01 -3.35
C TYR A 89 0.10 -14.05 -4.78
N ALA A 90 -0.69 -14.58 -5.72
CA ALA A 90 -0.31 -14.67 -7.13
C ALA A 90 0.03 -13.30 -7.73
N LEU A 91 -0.76 -12.26 -7.44
CA LEU A 91 -0.46 -10.90 -7.88
C LEU A 91 0.84 -10.36 -7.24
N ASN A 92 1.03 -10.55 -5.93
CA ASN A 92 2.24 -10.12 -5.23
C ASN A 92 3.51 -10.80 -5.78
N HIS A 93 3.39 -12.09 -6.08
CA HIS A 93 4.43 -12.91 -6.67
C HIS A 93 4.73 -12.53 -8.12
N LEU A 94 3.70 -12.20 -8.90
CA LEU A 94 3.87 -11.68 -10.26
C LEU A 94 4.63 -10.35 -10.25
N PHE A 95 4.39 -9.48 -9.26
CA PHE A 95 5.20 -8.26 -9.10
C PHE A 95 6.68 -8.57 -8.85
N ALA A 96 7.01 -9.56 -8.00
CA ALA A 96 8.40 -9.96 -7.78
C ALA A 96 9.06 -10.48 -9.07
N PHE A 97 8.33 -11.28 -9.86
CA PHE A 97 8.78 -11.72 -11.18
C PHE A 97 9.03 -10.55 -12.13
N ILE A 98 8.11 -9.59 -12.22
CA ILE A 98 8.26 -8.39 -13.07
C ILE A 98 9.46 -7.54 -12.64
N ILE A 99 9.71 -7.39 -11.34
CA ILE A 99 10.90 -6.69 -10.83
C ILE A 99 12.17 -7.38 -11.33
N GLY A 100 12.26 -8.71 -11.16
CA GLY A 100 13.40 -9.49 -11.66
C GLY A 100 13.59 -9.33 -13.16
N LEU A 101 12.50 -9.43 -13.94
CA LEU A 101 12.50 -9.26 -15.39
C LEU A 101 12.99 -7.87 -15.83
N SER A 102 12.64 -6.83 -15.08
CA SER A 102 12.91 -5.44 -15.47
C SER A 102 14.36 -5.05 -15.25
N ILE A 103 14.99 -5.48 -14.15
CA ILE A 103 16.31 -4.98 -13.72
C ILE A 103 17.39 -5.09 -14.80
N PRO A 104 17.59 -6.23 -15.49
CA PRO A 104 18.63 -6.32 -16.53
C PRO A 104 18.38 -5.39 -17.73
N GLN A 105 17.14 -4.93 -17.92
CA GLN A 105 16.74 -4.03 -19.00
C GLN A 105 16.84 -2.55 -18.61
N MET A 106 17.09 -2.26 -17.32
CA MET A 106 17.20 -0.90 -16.82
C MET A 106 18.56 -0.28 -17.15
N GLN A 107 18.53 0.99 -17.55
CA GLN A 107 19.69 1.81 -17.91
C GLN A 107 20.25 2.57 -16.71
N SER A 108 19.45 2.81 -15.67
CA SER A 108 19.88 3.48 -14.44
C SER A 108 21.04 2.73 -13.78
N ILE A 109 22.08 3.46 -13.36
CA ILE A 109 23.20 2.89 -12.57
C ILE A 109 22.71 2.36 -11.21
N TYR A 110 21.57 2.84 -10.73
CA TYR A 110 20.96 2.48 -9.45
C TYR A 110 19.85 1.41 -9.60
N ARG A 111 19.82 0.68 -10.72
CA ARG A 111 18.76 -0.31 -11.02
C ARG A 111 18.62 -1.41 -9.95
N ASP A 112 19.70 -1.84 -9.31
CA ASP A 112 19.65 -2.92 -8.32
C ASP A 112 18.93 -2.49 -7.03
N ASN A 113 18.88 -1.18 -6.76
CA ASN A 113 18.12 -0.64 -5.63
C ASN A 113 16.61 -0.83 -5.79
N TYR A 114 16.12 -1.08 -7.01
CA TYR A 114 14.73 -1.40 -7.26
C TYR A 114 14.31 -2.68 -6.51
N ALA A 115 15.08 -3.77 -6.65
CA ALA A 115 14.83 -5.00 -5.90
C ALA A 115 15.06 -4.80 -4.40
N LEU A 116 16.11 -4.08 -4.03
CA LEU A 116 16.46 -3.83 -2.63
C LEU A 116 15.31 -3.16 -1.86
N LEU A 117 14.60 -2.21 -2.48
CA LEU A 117 13.46 -1.54 -1.85
C LEU A 117 12.17 -2.37 -1.97
N MET A 118 11.88 -2.91 -3.15
CA MET A 118 10.57 -3.49 -3.42
C MET A 118 10.40 -4.90 -2.84
N ILE A 119 11.42 -5.76 -2.89
CA ILE A 119 11.29 -7.13 -2.39
C ILE A 119 10.93 -7.17 -0.89
N PRO A 120 11.57 -6.39 0.01
CA PRO A 120 11.13 -6.31 1.40
C PRO A 120 9.66 -5.87 1.57
N LEU A 121 9.20 -4.91 0.76
CA LEU A 121 7.79 -4.48 0.78
C LEU A 121 6.84 -5.60 0.37
N LEU A 122 7.19 -6.39 -0.66
CA LEU A 122 6.38 -7.54 -1.07
C LEU A 122 6.39 -8.66 -0.01
N ILE A 123 7.48 -8.84 0.73
CA ILE A 123 7.56 -9.78 1.88
C ILE A 123 6.64 -9.32 3.02
N ILE A 124 6.61 -8.02 3.33
CA ILE A 124 5.67 -7.44 4.30
C ILE A 124 4.22 -7.64 3.81
N LEU A 125 3.97 -7.47 2.51
CA LEU A 125 2.64 -7.71 1.93
C LEU A 125 2.21 -9.18 2.07
N ASN A 126 3.11 -10.14 1.88
CA ASN A 126 2.82 -11.56 2.15
C ASN A 126 2.35 -11.78 3.59
N TYR A 127 3.02 -11.16 4.56
CA TYR A 127 2.61 -11.24 5.97
C TYR A 127 1.22 -10.64 6.21
N ILE A 128 0.91 -9.50 5.57
CA ILE A 128 -0.40 -8.85 5.66
C ILE A 128 -1.49 -9.75 5.06
N ILE A 129 -1.24 -10.40 3.93
CA ILE A 129 -2.16 -11.36 3.31
C ILE A 129 -2.37 -12.58 4.22
N LEU A 130 -1.32 -13.11 4.86
CA LEU A 130 -1.44 -14.19 5.84
C LEU A 130 -2.33 -13.78 7.02
N ARG A 131 -2.14 -12.57 7.57
CA ARG A 131 -3.00 -12.06 8.64
C ARG A 131 -4.46 -11.97 8.20
N ARG A 132 -4.70 -11.58 6.94
CA ARG A 132 -6.05 -11.57 6.36
C ARG A 132 -6.63 -12.98 6.23
N PHE A 133 -5.80 -13.96 5.87
CA PHE A 133 -6.23 -15.34 5.79
C PHE A 133 -6.58 -15.93 7.18
N ASN A 134 -5.76 -15.64 8.18
CA ASN A 134 -6.02 -16.01 9.57
C ASN A 134 -7.32 -15.39 10.11
N PHE A 135 -7.65 -14.18 9.67
CA PHE A 135 -8.94 -13.57 9.98
C PHE A 135 -10.11 -14.40 9.44
N TYR A 136 -10.04 -14.89 8.18
CA TYR A 136 -11.07 -15.77 7.62
C TYR A 136 -11.19 -17.09 8.36
N LEU A 137 -10.06 -17.73 8.69
CA LEU A 137 -10.03 -18.97 9.49
C LEU A 137 -10.71 -18.78 10.85
N TYR A 138 -10.40 -17.70 11.55
CA TYR A 138 -10.97 -17.42 12.86
C TYR A 138 -12.47 -17.05 12.79
N SER A 139 -12.87 -16.31 11.76
CA SER A 139 -14.29 -15.96 11.55
C SER A 139 -15.16 -17.15 11.16
N SER A 140 -14.58 -18.18 10.53
CA SER A 140 -15.31 -19.40 10.18
C SER A 140 -15.60 -20.28 11.39
N ASN A 141 -14.70 -20.30 12.38
CA ASN A 141 -14.77 -21.22 13.52
C ASN A 141 -15.55 -20.67 14.74
N LYS A 142 -16.11 -19.45 14.66
CA LYS A 142 -16.83 -18.84 15.79
C LYS A 142 -18.26 -18.46 15.44
N GLU A 143 -19.20 -19.23 15.96
CA GLU A 143 -20.54 -18.76 16.27
C GLU A 143 -20.45 -17.73 17.43
N LYS A 144 -20.68 -16.45 17.10
CA LYS A 144 -21.05 -15.32 17.97
C LYS A 144 -20.43 -15.24 19.40
N PRO A 145 -19.29 -14.53 19.56
CA PRO A 145 -18.91 -13.88 20.82
C PRO A 145 -19.24 -12.37 20.79
N GLN A 146 -20.34 -11.99 20.14
CA GLN A 146 -20.59 -10.60 19.72
C GLN A 146 -21.22 -9.69 20.78
N GLU A 147 -21.84 -10.24 21.83
CA GLU A 147 -22.60 -9.43 22.81
C GLU A 147 -21.81 -9.14 24.10
N GLU A 148 -21.05 -10.11 24.62
CA GLU A 148 -20.30 -9.93 25.88
C GLU A 148 -19.10 -8.98 25.78
N GLU A 149 -18.38 -8.93 24.64
CA GLU A 149 -17.27 -7.97 24.47
C GLU A 149 -17.78 -6.53 24.27
N LYS A 150 -18.99 -6.34 23.73
CA LYS A 150 -19.59 -5.00 23.51
C LYS A 150 -19.99 -4.34 24.83
N SER A 151 -20.59 -5.10 25.76
CA SER A 151 -21.07 -4.57 27.04
C SER A 151 -19.94 -4.06 27.96
N GLN A 152 -18.82 -4.80 28.03
CA GLN A 152 -17.70 -4.42 28.91
C GLN A 152 -16.95 -3.16 28.45
N LEU A 153 -16.89 -2.90 27.14
CA LEU A 153 -16.23 -1.71 26.61
C LEU A 153 -17.09 -0.45 26.82
N GLU A 154 -18.41 -0.57 26.66
CA GLU A 154 -19.35 0.52 26.93
C GLU A 154 -19.28 1.02 28.36
N GLU A 155 -19.22 0.10 29.33
CA GLU A 155 -19.06 0.46 30.75
C GLU A 155 -17.72 1.18 31.02
N LYS A 156 -16.60 0.67 30.49
CA LYS A 156 -15.28 1.30 30.68
C LYS A 156 -15.19 2.68 30.02
N THR A 157 -15.89 2.88 28.91
CA THR A 157 -15.85 4.14 28.16
C THR A 157 -16.75 5.20 28.80
N LYS A 158 -17.94 4.81 29.27
CA LYS A 158 -18.83 5.67 30.08
C LYS A 158 -18.14 6.14 31.36
N LYS A 159 -17.41 5.25 32.06
CA LYS A 159 -16.64 5.60 33.28
C LYS A 159 -15.54 6.64 33.06
N LYS A 160 -14.98 6.75 31.85
CA LYS A 160 -13.87 7.70 31.53
C LYS A 160 -14.31 9.00 30.87
N GLY A 161 -15.62 9.22 30.63
CA GLY A 161 -16.15 10.47 30.05
C GLY A 161 -15.67 10.79 28.63
N ARG A 162 -15.13 9.81 27.91
CA ARG A 162 -14.61 10.02 26.54
C ARG A 162 -15.76 10.05 25.53
N PRO A 163 -15.69 10.89 24.48
CA PRO A 163 -16.70 10.85 23.42
C PRO A 163 -16.65 9.50 22.69
N VAL A 164 -17.83 9.01 22.34
CA VAL A 164 -18.04 7.84 21.48
C VAL A 164 -18.78 8.35 20.26
N ILE A 165 -18.24 8.09 19.07
CA ILE A 165 -18.92 8.41 17.81
C ILE A 165 -19.40 7.11 17.21
N GLU A 166 -20.67 7.06 16.81
CA GLU A 166 -21.24 5.92 16.10
C GLU A 166 -21.34 6.26 14.61
N PHE A 167 -20.84 5.37 13.76
CA PHE A 167 -20.87 5.51 12.31
C PHE A 167 -21.02 4.12 11.68
N GLU A 168 -22.01 3.94 10.81
CA GLU A 168 -22.35 2.65 10.18
C GLU A 168 -22.49 1.48 11.18
N GLY A 169 -23.13 1.73 12.33
CA GLY A 169 -23.31 0.72 13.40
C GLY A 169 -22.02 0.29 14.11
N LYS A 170 -20.91 1.01 13.88
CA LYS A 170 -19.62 0.81 14.57
C LYS A 170 -19.34 1.96 15.52
N LYS A 171 -18.71 1.64 16.65
CA LYS A 171 -18.37 2.60 17.70
C LYS A 171 -16.89 2.97 17.62
N TYR A 172 -16.63 4.25 17.46
CA TYR A 172 -15.29 4.81 17.33
C TYR A 172 -14.91 5.57 18.60
N THR A 173 -13.77 5.15 19.17
CA THR A 173 -13.16 5.80 20.32
C THR A 173 -11.65 5.82 20.14
N PHE A 174 -11.01 6.97 20.35
CA PHE A 174 -9.59 7.11 20.08
C PHE A 174 -8.79 7.41 21.35
N SER A 175 -7.46 7.32 21.25
CA SER A 175 -6.56 7.87 22.25
C SER A 175 -6.09 9.26 21.83
N ILE A 176 -5.83 10.14 22.80
CA ILE A 176 -5.21 11.44 22.50
C ILE A 176 -3.82 11.22 21.89
N ASN A 177 -3.05 10.26 22.42
CA ASN A 177 -1.72 9.92 21.88
C ASN A 177 -1.77 9.55 20.40
N SER A 178 -2.74 8.75 19.96
CA SER A 178 -2.88 8.40 18.53
C SER A 178 -3.22 9.60 17.64
N LEU A 179 -3.86 10.64 18.19
CA LEU A 179 -4.13 11.88 17.46
C LEU A 179 -2.89 12.77 17.37
N ILE A 180 -2.10 12.84 18.45
CA ILE A 180 -0.81 13.54 18.46
C ILE A 180 0.14 12.86 17.46
N ILE A 181 0.18 11.53 17.45
CA ILE A 181 0.96 10.75 16.48
C ILE A 181 0.50 11.04 15.05
N LEU A 182 -0.80 11.16 14.79
CA LEU A 182 -1.27 11.56 13.45
C LEU A 182 -0.80 12.98 13.10
N ALA A 183 -0.98 13.96 14.00
CA ALA A 183 -0.70 15.37 13.72
C ALA A 183 0.79 15.66 13.50
N ILE A 184 1.67 15.05 14.30
CA ILE A 184 3.13 15.28 14.23
C ILE A 184 3.80 14.21 13.37
N GLY A 185 3.41 12.95 13.57
CA GLY A 185 4.04 11.82 12.90
C GLY A 185 3.71 11.77 11.41
N ALA A 186 2.51 12.16 10.96
CA ALA A 186 2.19 12.09 9.53
C ALA A 186 3.09 13.03 8.70
N PRO A 187 3.25 14.31 9.04
CA PRO A 187 4.23 15.18 8.38
C PRO A 187 5.67 14.62 8.41
N LEU A 188 6.11 14.09 9.56
CA LEU A 188 7.46 13.51 9.69
C LEU A 188 7.67 12.28 8.80
N VAL A 189 6.71 11.35 8.78
CA VAL A 189 6.76 10.16 7.92
C VAL A 189 6.68 10.57 6.46
N THR A 190 5.81 11.53 6.10
CA THR A 190 5.73 12.06 4.73
C THR A 190 7.06 12.65 4.29
N PHE A 191 7.71 13.46 5.14
CA PHE A 191 9.03 14.03 4.86
C PHE A 191 10.07 12.91 4.67
N LEU A 192 10.16 11.97 5.60
CA LEU A 192 11.11 10.86 5.54
C LEU A 192 10.95 10.01 4.26
N VAL A 193 9.72 9.66 3.91
CA VAL A 193 9.44 8.87 2.70
C VAL A 193 9.73 9.70 1.44
N TYR A 194 9.47 11.01 1.46
CA TYR A 194 9.84 11.89 0.35
C TYR A 194 11.36 11.95 0.15
N PHE A 195 12.15 12.17 1.20
CA PHE A 195 13.62 12.16 1.10
C PHE A 195 14.17 10.82 0.65
N LEU A 196 13.54 9.72 1.07
CA LEU A 196 13.91 8.40 0.56
C LEU A 196 13.79 8.39 -0.97
N PHE A 197 12.65 8.78 -1.53
CA PHE A 197 12.44 8.74 -2.98
C PHE A 197 13.18 9.82 -3.78
N ASP A 198 13.53 10.94 -3.15
CA ASP A 198 14.34 11.99 -3.78
C ASP A 198 15.83 11.64 -3.86
N TRP A 199 16.27 10.70 -3.03
CA TRP A 199 17.65 10.24 -3.04
C TRP A 199 17.97 9.49 -4.34
N GLU A 200 19.15 9.77 -4.92
CA GLU A 200 19.66 9.19 -6.18
C GLU A 200 19.52 7.67 -6.28
N ILE A 201 19.64 6.96 -5.15
CA ILE A 201 19.46 5.51 -5.09
C ILE A 201 18.10 5.05 -5.66
N ASN A 202 17.11 5.95 -5.74
CA ASN A 202 15.77 5.70 -6.26
C ASN A 202 15.52 6.22 -7.67
N TYR A 203 16.55 6.65 -8.41
CA TYR A 203 16.42 7.07 -9.82
C TYR A 203 16.00 5.94 -10.78
N TRP A 204 15.98 4.68 -10.33
CA TRP A 204 15.28 3.60 -11.03
C TRP A 204 13.78 3.90 -11.20
N LEU A 205 13.15 4.63 -10.27
CA LEU A 205 11.75 5.02 -10.39
C LEU A 205 11.56 6.04 -11.50
N HIS A 206 12.49 6.98 -11.65
CA HIS A 206 12.45 8.00 -12.71
C HIS A 206 12.48 7.34 -14.09
N GLU A 207 13.33 6.33 -14.26
CA GLU A 207 13.40 5.53 -15.48
C GLU A 207 12.04 4.91 -15.84
N ILE A 208 11.40 4.25 -14.87
CA ILE A 208 10.10 3.59 -15.09
C ILE A 208 9.06 4.61 -15.55
N VAL A 209 8.96 5.74 -14.84
CA VAL A 209 7.98 6.78 -15.15
C VAL A 209 8.23 7.38 -16.53
N VAL A 210 9.48 7.79 -16.82
CA VAL A 210 9.85 8.41 -18.09
C VAL A 210 9.60 7.47 -19.26
N LYS A 211 10.04 6.20 -19.17
CA LYS A 211 9.84 5.22 -20.25
C LYS A 211 8.37 4.92 -20.49
N GLN A 212 7.56 4.80 -19.44
CA GLN A 212 6.12 4.61 -19.59
C GLN A 212 5.42 5.82 -20.23
N THR A 213 5.81 7.04 -19.84
CA THR A 213 5.28 8.25 -20.47
C THR A 213 5.68 8.34 -21.93
N VAL A 214 6.94 8.10 -22.29
CA VAL A 214 7.39 8.08 -23.69
C VAL A 214 6.63 7.03 -24.50
N TYR A 215 6.46 5.82 -23.95
CA TYR A 215 5.66 4.77 -24.57
C TYR A 215 4.22 5.23 -24.84
N ALA A 216 3.56 5.82 -23.83
CA ALA A 216 2.19 6.32 -23.98
C ALA A 216 2.10 7.46 -25.02
N MET A 217 3.07 8.37 -25.03
CA MET A 217 3.13 9.47 -26.01
C MET A 217 3.25 8.95 -27.45
N ASN A 218 4.13 7.97 -27.67
CA ASN A 218 4.31 7.37 -28.98
C ASN A 218 3.10 6.53 -29.40
N LEU A 219 2.48 5.82 -28.46
CA LEU A 219 1.28 5.01 -28.72
C LEU A 219 0.06 5.88 -29.08
N LEU A 220 -0.16 6.97 -28.35
CA LEU A 220 -1.38 7.79 -28.48
C LEU A 220 -1.26 8.86 -29.58
N PHE A 221 -0.07 9.41 -29.81
CA PHE A 221 0.12 10.58 -30.66
C PHE A 221 1.20 10.39 -31.75
N ASN A 222 1.86 9.23 -31.80
CA ASN A 222 2.92 8.93 -32.77
C ASN A 222 4.00 10.03 -32.87
N MET A 223 4.40 10.58 -31.74
CA MET A 223 5.26 11.77 -31.70
C MET A 223 6.74 11.51 -31.96
N GLY A 224 7.20 10.25 -31.92
CA GLY A 224 8.63 9.92 -32.03
C GLY A 224 9.45 10.41 -30.83
N MET A 225 8.81 10.55 -29.67
CA MET A 225 9.47 10.96 -28.42
C MET A 225 10.47 9.89 -27.96
N THR A 226 11.59 10.32 -27.40
CA THR A 226 12.59 9.42 -26.80
C THR A 226 12.93 9.86 -25.38
N SER A 227 13.60 8.97 -24.64
CA SER A 227 14.13 9.26 -23.31
C SER A 227 15.65 9.15 -23.34
N THR A 228 16.33 9.97 -22.54
CA THR A 228 17.78 9.91 -22.36
C THR A 228 18.13 9.79 -20.88
N TYR A 229 19.25 9.12 -20.62
CA TYR A 229 19.81 8.94 -19.29
C TYR A 229 21.23 9.50 -19.25
N THR A 230 21.44 10.57 -18.48
CA THR A 230 22.73 11.24 -18.31
C THR A 230 23.03 11.42 -16.82
N PRO A 231 23.69 10.44 -16.16
CA PRO A 231 23.84 10.42 -14.69
C PRO A 231 24.63 11.61 -14.11
N SER A 232 25.42 12.31 -14.92
CA SER A 232 26.22 13.47 -14.50
C SER A 232 25.45 14.80 -14.52
N GLN A 233 24.20 14.82 -14.98
CA GLN A 233 23.37 16.04 -15.03
C GLN A 233 22.50 16.18 -13.79
N HIS A 234 22.07 17.43 -13.52
CA HIS A 234 21.16 17.74 -12.43
C HIS A 234 19.84 16.94 -12.51
N TYR A 235 19.38 16.65 -13.72
CA TYR A 235 18.27 15.75 -14.00
C TYR A 235 18.78 14.56 -14.80
N PRO A 236 19.03 13.40 -14.16
CA PRO A 236 19.61 12.25 -14.83
C PRO A 236 18.73 11.68 -15.94
N TRP A 237 17.42 11.86 -15.83
CA TRP A 237 16.46 11.43 -16.83
C TRP A 237 15.83 12.64 -17.50
N ALA A 238 15.60 12.55 -18.81
CA ALA A 238 14.94 13.60 -19.55
C ALA A 238 14.12 13.05 -20.74
N PHE A 239 13.09 13.82 -21.10
CA PHE A 239 12.34 13.62 -22.33
C PHE A 239 12.99 14.38 -23.48
N ILE A 240 13.10 13.76 -24.64
CA ILE A 240 13.50 14.42 -25.90
C ILE A 240 12.24 14.57 -26.75
N VAL A 241 11.76 15.80 -26.88
CA VAL A 241 10.56 16.14 -27.66
C VAL A 241 10.97 16.59 -29.06
N PRO A 242 10.56 15.88 -30.12
CA PRO A 242 10.95 16.24 -31.49
C PRO A 242 10.51 17.65 -31.88
N GLY A 243 11.41 18.39 -32.53
CA GLY A 243 11.15 19.76 -32.97
C GLY A 243 11.09 20.82 -31.85
N ARG A 244 11.36 20.45 -30.59
CA ARG A 244 11.33 21.38 -29.45
C ARG A 244 12.64 21.39 -28.67
N GLY A 245 12.94 20.31 -27.96
CA GLY A 245 14.08 20.27 -27.05
C GLY A 245 13.93 19.23 -25.94
N THR A 246 14.81 19.32 -24.97
CA THR A 246 14.90 18.37 -23.85
C THR A 246 14.23 18.93 -22.60
N ILE A 247 13.43 18.09 -21.92
CA ILE A 247 12.78 18.43 -20.65
C ILE A 247 13.32 17.50 -19.57
N GLY A 248 13.99 18.07 -18.58
CA GLY A 248 14.50 17.34 -17.42
C GLY A 248 13.37 16.73 -16.60
N PHE A 249 13.59 15.52 -16.09
CA PHE A 249 12.64 14.81 -15.25
C PHE A 249 13.04 14.90 -13.77
N GLU A 250 12.14 15.44 -12.96
CA GLU A 250 12.34 15.61 -11.52
C GLU A 250 11.61 14.55 -10.70
N THR A 251 12.03 14.36 -9.46
CA THR A 251 11.30 13.53 -8.48
C THR A 251 9.84 13.96 -8.36
N PHE A 252 9.56 15.26 -8.42
CA PHE A 252 8.20 15.81 -8.43
C PHE A 252 7.35 15.31 -9.60
N CYS A 253 7.97 15.04 -10.75
CA CYS A 253 7.31 14.50 -11.94
C CYS A 253 6.86 13.05 -11.77
N THR A 254 7.29 12.33 -10.73
CA THR A 254 6.79 10.96 -10.43
C THR A 254 5.43 10.97 -9.73
N GLY A 255 5.01 12.10 -9.17
CA GLY A 255 3.83 12.18 -8.29
C GLY A 255 4.05 11.64 -6.87
N VAL A 256 5.29 11.27 -6.52
CA VAL A 256 5.63 10.65 -5.24
C VAL A 256 5.27 11.51 -4.03
N GLN A 257 5.27 12.84 -4.18
CA GLN A 257 4.92 13.75 -3.08
C GLN A 257 3.52 13.51 -2.53
N ALA A 258 2.53 13.44 -3.43
CA ALA A 258 1.16 13.19 -3.04
C ALA A 258 1.05 11.80 -2.41
N ILE A 259 1.71 10.80 -2.99
CA ILE A 259 1.77 9.44 -2.44
C ILE A 259 2.37 9.46 -1.02
N CYS A 260 3.43 10.22 -0.77
CA CYS A 260 4.06 10.34 0.55
C CYS A 260 3.15 10.98 1.60
N VAL A 261 2.40 12.03 1.20
CA VAL A 261 1.42 12.69 2.08
C VAL A 261 0.35 11.68 2.51
N PHE A 262 -0.26 10.99 1.54
CA PHE A 262 -1.29 10.00 1.85
C PHE A 262 -0.73 8.77 2.56
N CYS A 263 0.51 8.38 2.28
CA CYS A 263 1.20 7.31 3.00
C CYS A 263 1.33 7.62 4.49
N GLY A 264 1.83 8.82 4.83
CA GLY A 264 1.94 9.28 6.21
C GLY A 264 0.59 9.32 6.92
N ILE A 265 -0.42 9.89 6.28
CA ILE A 265 -1.79 9.96 6.82
C ILE A 265 -2.38 8.56 7.03
N ILE A 266 -2.31 7.67 6.04
CA ILE A 266 -2.92 6.34 6.11
C ILE A 266 -2.23 5.48 7.17
N LEU A 267 -0.88 5.47 7.19
CA LEU A 267 -0.11 4.69 8.15
C LEU A 267 -0.40 5.12 9.59
N LEU A 268 -0.53 6.42 9.83
CA LEU A 268 -0.69 6.99 11.17
C LEU A 268 -2.14 7.34 11.53
N ALA A 269 -3.11 7.09 10.64
CA ALA A 269 -4.52 7.22 10.96
C ALA A 269 -4.84 6.44 12.26
N PRO A 270 -5.47 7.07 13.26
CA PRO A 270 -5.64 6.47 14.58
C PRO A 270 -6.59 5.27 14.51
N HIS A 271 -6.38 4.30 15.38
CA HIS A 271 -7.23 3.11 15.43
C HIS A 271 -8.29 3.27 16.51
N SER A 272 -9.49 2.75 16.25
CA SER A 272 -10.50 2.66 17.31
C SER A 272 -10.01 1.73 18.43
N LYS A 273 -10.29 2.10 19.69
CA LYS A 273 -10.06 1.22 20.84
C LYS A 273 -11.09 0.10 20.92
N ASP A 274 -12.20 0.24 20.21
CA ASP A 274 -13.17 -0.82 20.08
C ASP A 274 -12.56 -1.97 19.27
N LYS A 275 -12.45 -3.14 19.90
CA LYS A 275 -11.81 -4.32 19.29
C LYS A 275 -12.52 -4.74 18.02
N PHE A 276 -13.85 -4.60 17.95
CA PHE A 276 -14.64 -5.02 16.79
C PHE A 276 -14.41 -4.10 15.60
N THR A 277 -14.44 -2.80 15.82
CA THR A 277 -14.16 -1.78 14.80
C THR A 277 -12.71 -1.83 14.33
N ASN A 278 -11.77 -2.14 15.23
CA ASN A 278 -10.36 -2.27 14.92
C ASN A 278 -9.98 -3.60 14.24
N ARG A 279 -10.92 -4.54 14.08
CA ARG A 279 -10.62 -5.79 13.36
C ARG A 279 -10.17 -5.44 11.94
N ASP A 280 -9.12 -6.12 11.49
CA ASP A 280 -8.64 -6.03 10.10
C ASP A 280 -8.11 -4.64 9.67
N ILE A 281 -7.81 -3.73 10.61
CA ILE A 281 -7.35 -2.38 10.31
C ILE A 281 -6.10 -2.33 9.41
N ILE A 282 -5.17 -3.27 9.60
CA ILE A 282 -3.93 -3.34 8.81
C ILE A 282 -4.23 -3.65 7.34
N TRP A 283 -5.16 -4.58 7.08
CA TRP A 283 -5.58 -4.89 5.71
C TRP A 283 -6.26 -3.68 5.06
N ARG A 284 -7.16 -2.99 5.79
CA ARG A 284 -7.82 -1.77 5.30
C ARG A 284 -6.83 -0.66 4.97
N LYS A 285 -5.83 -0.45 5.82
CA LYS A 285 -4.71 0.48 5.58
C LYS A 285 -3.90 0.13 4.35
N THR A 286 -3.47 -1.13 4.25
CA THR A 286 -2.69 -1.64 3.13
C THR A 286 -3.45 -1.49 1.81
N LYS A 287 -4.73 -1.87 1.79
CA LYS A 287 -5.59 -1.69 0.63
C LYS A 287 -5.71 -0.23 0.22
N SER A 288 -5.90 0.67 1.19
CA SER A 288 -5.96 2.12 0.92
C SER A 288 -4.64 2.65 0.37
N LEU A 289 -3.49 2.21 0.89
CA LEU A 289 -2.16 2.59 0.39
C LEU A 289 -1.97 2.14 -1.06
N ILE A 290 -2.24 0.88 -1.37
CA ILE A 290 -2.08 0.34 -2.73
C ILE A 290 -2.99 1.08 -3.71
N ILE A 291 -4.30 1.19 -3.39
CA ILE A 291 -5.26 1.83 -4.30
C ILE A 291 -4.93 3.30 -4.51
N SER A 292 -4.63 4.06 -3.44
CA SER A 292 -4.28 5.47 -3.58
C SER A 292 -2.99 5.67 -4.38
N SER A 293 -1.96 4.85 -4.14
CA SER A 293 -0.70 4.92 -4.87
C SER A 293 -0.88 4.64 -6.36
N VAL A 294 -1.67 3.62 -6.72
CA VAL A 294 -1.99 3.29 -8.12
C VAL A 294 -2.75 4.42 -8.81
N ILE A 295 -3.77 4.99 -8.15
CA ILE A 295 -4.53 6.11 -8.72
C ILE A 295 -3.62 7.33 -8.94
N PHE A 296 -2.81 7.71 -7.95
CA PHE A 296 -1.88 8.82 -8.10
C PHE A 296 -0.88 8.59 -9.22
N TYR A 297 -0.33 7.37 -9.29
CA TYR A 297 0.60 7.00 -10.35
C TYR A 297 -0.02 7.17 -11.74
N LEU A 298 -1.19 6.58 -11.97
CA LEU A 298 -1.89 6.66 -13.26
C LEU A 298 -2.26 8.08 -13.65
N VAL A 299 -2.81 8.84 -12.70
CA VAL A 299 -3.14 10.26 -12.88
C VAL A 299 -1.90 11.07 -13.24
N ASN A 300 -0.77 10.76 -12.60
CA ASN A 300 0.46 11.49 -12.85
C ASN A 300 1.06 11.16 -14.22
N ILE A 301 1.01 9.90 -14.67
CA ILE A 301 1.32 9.53 -16.06
C ILE A 301 0.44 10.31 -17.04
N LEU A 302 -0.88 10.34 -16.81
CA LEU A 302 -1.83 11.07 -17.66
C LEU A 302 -1.53 12.57 -17.69
N ARG A 303 -1.24 13.16 -16.52
CA ARG A 303 -0.81 14.57 -16.40
C ARG A 303 0.40 14.84 -17.28
N MET A 304 1.45 14.04 -17.20
CA MET A 304 2.65 14.24 -18.03
C MET A 304 2.38 14.06 -19.51
N VAL A 305 1.57 13.06 -19.89
CA VAL A 305 1.17 12.83 -21.28
C VAL A 305 0.48 14.07 -21.85
N ILE A 306 -0.47 14.66 -21.11
CA ILE A 306 -1.17 15.88 -21.54
C ILE A 306 -0.19 17.06 -21.61
N GLN A 307 0.65 17.25 -20.58
CA GLN A 307 1.61 18.36 -20.53
C GLN A 307 2.59 18.32 -21.71
N LEU A 308 3.14 17.14 -22.01
CA LEU A 308 4.09 16.95 -23.10
C LEU A 308 3.44 17.09 -24.47
N TYR A 309 2.20 16.61 -24.63
CA TYR A 309 1.44 16.80 -25.88
C TYR A 309 1.16 18.28 -26.15
N LEU A 310 0.68 19.02 -25.15
CA LEU A 310 0.44 20.45 -25.30
C LEU A 310 1.72 21.23 -25.61
N TYR A 311 2.82 20.87 -24.95
CA TYR A 311 4.13 21.46 -25.24
C TYR A 311 4.58 21.20 -26.68
N TYR A 312 4.38 19.98 -27.17
CA TYR A 312 4.69 19.61 -28.56
C TYR A 312 3.94 20.47 -29.58
N ILE A 313 2.61 20.64 -29.41
CA ILE A 313 1.79 21.35 -30.40
C ILE A 313 1.93 22.87 -30.41
N GLY A 314 2.55 23.50 -29.40
CA GLY A 314 2.57 24.97 -29.39
C GLY A 314 2.91 25.62 -28.07
N TYR A 315 2.32 25.10 -27.00
CA TYR A 315 2.12 25.85 -25.77
C TYR A 315 3.42 26.02 -24.98
N ALA A 316 3.55 27.15 -24.28
CA ALA A 316 4.70 27.41 -23.43
C ALA A 316 4.71 26.46 -22.22
N TRP A 317 5.87 25.87 -21.93
CA TRP A 317 6.00 24.90 -20.83
C TRP A 317 5.54 25.46 -19.49
N ASN A 318 5.90 26.71 -19.18
CA ASN A 318 5.56 27.36 -17.91
C ASN A 318 4.05 27.44 -17.69
N ASP A 319 3.27 27.78 -18.73
CA ASP A 319 1.82 27.96 -18.60
C ASP A 319 1.09 26.63 -18.35
N ILE A 320 1.56 25.58 -19.00
CA ILE A 320 0.97 24.23 -18.93
C ILE A 320 1.39 23.53 -17.64
N HIS A 321 2.67 23.66 -17.27
CA HIS A 321 3.25 22.94 -16.14
C HIS A 321 2.51 23.29 -14.86
N TYR A 322 2.34 24.56 -14.52
CA TYR A 322 1.67 24.96 -13.27
C TYR A 322 0.16 24.70 -13.29
N SER A 323 -0.52 25.01 -14.39
CA SER A 323 -1.98 24.91 -14.48
C SER A 323 -2.49 23.48 -14.35
N ILE A 324 -1.86 22.52 -15.05
CA ILE A 324 -2.25 21.11 -14.99
C ILE A 324 -1.80 20.48 -13.66
N SER A 325 -0.73 21.00 -13.04
CA SER A 325 -0.34 20.59 -11.69
C SER A 325 -1.42 20.93 -10.66
N ALA A 326 -2.02 22.13 -10.75
CA ALA A 326 -3.10 22.54 -9.85
C ALA A 326 -4.32 21.62 -9.96
N ALA A 327 -4.62 21.08 -11.15
CA ALA A 327 -5.73 20.14 -11.36
C ALA A 327 -5.59 18.83 -10.55
N SER A 328 -4.37 18.46 -10.14
CA SER A 328 -4.13 17.29 -9.27
C SER A 328 -4.78 17.40 -7.89
N SER A 329 -5.13 18.60 -7.44
CA SER A 329 -5.87 18.84 -6.18
C SER A 329 -7.25 18.17 -6.17
N PHE A 330 -7.95 18.12 -7.31
CA PHE A 330 -9.23 17.42 -7.45
C PHE A 330 -9.08 15.91 -7.24
N ILE A 331 -8.00 15.33 -7.76
CA ILE A 331 -7.67 13.91 -7.53
C ILE A 331 -7.39 13.64 -6.06
N ALA A 332 -6.67 14.55 -5.38
CA ALA A 332 -6.44 14.42 -3.95
C ALA A 332 -7.76 14.38 -3.15
N ALA A 333 -8.75 15.20 -3.52
CA ALA A 333 -10.08 15.17 -2.88
C ALA A 333 -10.81 13.84 -3.12
N ILE A 334 -10.78 13.30 -4.34
CA ILE A 334 -11.35 11.96 -4.65
C ILE A 334 -10.68 10.88 -3.80
N ILE A 335 -9.36 10.96 -3.61
CA ILE A 335 -8.61 9.99 -2.82
C ILE A 335 -8.94 10.10 -1.33
N VAL A 336 -9.20 11.30 -0.80
CA VAL A 336 -9.73 11.45 0.56
C VAL A 336 -11.08 10.75 0.72
N LEU A 337 -11.98 10.86 -0.26
CA LEU A 337 -13.28 10.17 -0.24
C LEU A 337 -13.11 8.63 -0.32
N LEU A 338 -12.21 8.14 -1.17
CA LEU A 338 -11.89 6.71 -1.25
C LEU A 338 -11.24 6.20 0.04
N MET A 339 -10.36 6.99 0.64
CA MET A 339 -9.76 6.69 1.93
C MET A 339 -10.82 6.62 3.03
N HIS A 340 -11.81 7.51 3.03
CA HIS A 340 -12.93 7.46 3.98
C HIS A 340 -13.71 6.15 3.90
N LYS A 341 -13.90 5.61 2.68
CA LYS A 341 -14.56 4.30 2.47
C LYS A 341 -13.81 3.14 3.10
N TYR A 342 -12.48 3.13 3.08
CA TYR A 342 -11.67 2.02 3.62
C TYR A 342 -11.22 2.26 5.08
N ILE A 343 -10.93 3.49 5.44
CA ILE A 343 -10.40 3.93 6.74
C ILE A 343 -11.21 5.14 7.22
N PRO A 344 -12.50 4.95 7.57
CA PRO A 344 -13.33 6.04 8.09
C PRO A 344 -12.75 6.66 9.37
N GLU A 345 -11.89 5.92 10.08
CA GLU A 345 -11.19 6.39 11.27
C GLU A 345 -10.48 7.73 11.08
N PHE A 346 -9.93 8.02 9.90
CA PHE A 346 -9.28 9.30 9.66
C PHE A 346 -10.24 10.47 9.87
N ILE A 347 -11.36 10.50 9.13
CA ILE A 347 -12.36 11.58 9.24
C ILE A 347 -13.03 11.57 10.61
N ILE A 348 -13.40 10.38 11.12
CA ILE A 348 -14.07 10.26 12.42
C ILE A 348 -13.14 10.75 13.55
N SER A 349 -11.83 10.58 13.42
CA SER A 349 -10.88 11.09 14.41
C SER A 349 -10.80 12.62 14.44
N LEU A 350 -10.99 13.29 13.31
CA LEU A 350 -11.10 14.75 13.25
C LEU A 350 -12.39 15.22 13.94
N ILE A 351 -13.52 14.57 13.65
CA ILE A 351 -14.81 14.85 14.31
C ILE A 351 -14.72 14.61 15.83
N TRP A 352 -14.04 13.53 16.24
CA TRP A 352 -13.80 13.21 17.65
C TRP A 352 -12.96 14.27 18.33
N THR A 353 -11.91 14.75 17.67
CA THR A 353 -11.03 15.82 18.17
C THR A 353 -11.81 17.12 18.35
N TYR A 354 -12.59 17.53 17.35
CA TYR A 354 -13.46 18.70 17.43
C TYR A 354 -14.47 18.58 18.59
N THR A 355 -15.08 17.40 18.76
CA THR A 355 -16.02 17.15 19.86
C THR A 355 -15.34 17.26 21.23
N LEU A 356 -14.09 16.80 21.35
CA LEU A 356 -13.32 16.90 22.57
C LEU A 356 -12.96 18.35 22.90
N ILE A 357 -12.53 19.13 21.90
CA ILE A 357 -12.23 20.56 22.04
C ILE A 357 -13.50 21.32 22.46
N LYS A 358 -14.63 21.10 21.78
CA LYS A 358 -15.92 21.73 22.09
C LYS A 358 -16.37 21.46 23.52
N ARG A 359 -16.18 20.23 24.03
CA ARG A 359 -16.49 19.87 25.43
C ARG A 359 -15.57 20.56 26.43
N LYS A 360 -14.29 20.76 26.09
CA LYS A 360 -13.34 21.49 26.95
C LYS A 360 -13.70 22.98 27.02
N ILE A 361 -14.11 23.57 25.90
CA ILE A 361 -14.51 24.99 25.80
C ILE A 361 -15.83 25.25 26.53
N LYS A 362 -16.83 24.39 26.39
CA LYS A 362 -18.15 24.56 27.05
C LYS A 362 -18.15 24.35 28.57
N GLY A 363 -17.01 23.95 29.16
CA GLY A 363 -16.93 23.56 30.57
C GLY A 363 -17.68 22.25 30.85
N LYS A 364 -17.28 21.52 31.91
CA LYS A 364 -18.14 20.44 32.43
C LYS A 364 -19.47 21.08 32.82
N PRO A 365 -20.64 20.61 32.35
CA PRO A 365 -21.89 20.97 33.01
C PRO A 365 -21.72 20.61 34.48
N ASN A 366 -21.93 21.61 35.35
CA ASN A 366 -21.85 21.46 36.78
C ASN A 366 -22.61 20.19 37.18
N LYS A 367 -21.90 19.21 37.75
CA LYS A 367 -22.51 18.24 38.67
C LYS A 367 -22.91 19.01 39.94
N LYS A 368 -23.93 19.85 39.82
CA LYS A 368 -24.70 20.42 40.91
C LYS A 368 -26.13 20.44 40.44
N GLU A 369 -26.78 19.31 40.63
CA GLU A 369 -28.14 19.25 41.14
C GLU A 369 -28.21 17.91 41.87
N LYS A 370 -28.24 18.04 43.20
CA LYS A 370 -28.45 16.98 44.18
C LYS A 370 -29.92 16.63 44.19
#